data_AF-A0A8T0FRN4-F1
#
_entry.id   AF-A0A8T0FRN4-F1
#
_cell.length_a   1.000
_cell.length_b   1.000
_cell.length_c   1.000
_cell.angle_alpha   90.00
_cell.angle_beta   90.00
_cell.angle_gamma   90.00
#
_symmetry.space_group_name_H-M   'P 1'
#
loop_
_entity.id
_entity.type
_entity.pdbx_description
1 polymer ?
#
loop_
_entity_poly.entity_id
_entity_poly.type
_entity_poly.pdbx_seq_one_letter_code
_entity_poly.pdbx_strand_id
1 'polypeptide(L)'
;MNFRWKKCVNNRKVLMERPDIVFWRHRYLREMRCHRKAGRPIVYIDETWVDSNLTFKKCWQDDTVLGVTANVNSKNRLIVVHAGSSTGFLTGALLVYKASTKSGDYHGQMNYENIKKWVLEKLLPNLQPNSVVCMDNAPYHTTVENPTPTKYSTKKVMIDWLKNNRIPCDQKMRKAELFSLIDSNRPKKIVYKIDNLIEKEGHEVIRLPPYHCDLNAIEFVWSSVKRIIKERNVTGDLSLDNLKSLLQTAITEVTSAEWAAHCKHVEKLENNYWEKDGLLEDLVDELSFQIDTNDDSDSEETETCESDLEDFKMLE
;
A
#
# COMPACT_ATOMS: atom_id res chain seq x y z
N MET A 1 11.67 -7.27 2.21
CA MET A 1 11.31 -8.70 2.00
C MET A 1 10.29 -9.11 3.06
N ASN A 2 9.25 -9.85 2.67
CA ASN A 2 8.10 -10.21 3.51
C ASN A 2 8.42 -11.32 4.55
N PHE A 3 9.43 -12.14 4.28
CA PHE A 3 9.77 -13.31 5.10
C PHE A 3 11.15 -13.19 5.74
N ARG A 4 11.33 -13.85 6.87
CA ARG A 4 12.61 -14.06 7.55
C ARG A 4 12.78 -15.52 7.94
N TRP A 5 14.02 -16.00 7.94
CA TRP A 5 14.34 -17.32 8.47
C TRP A 5 14.38 -17.27 9.99
N LYS A 6 13.55 -18.07 10.67
CA LYS A 6 13.67 -18.33 12.11
C LYS A 6 14.40 -19.65 12.30
N LYS A 7 15.47 -19.61 13.10
CA LYS A 7 16.20 -20.81 13.51
C LYS A 7 15.38 -21.49 14.61
N CYS A 8 15.03 -22.74 14.40
CA CYS A 8 14.44 -23.60 15.42
C CYS A 8 15.55 -24.11 16.35
N VAL A 9 15.15 -24.52 17.55
CA VAL A 9 16.06 -25.06 18.58
C VAL A 9 16.86 -26.26 18.05
N ASN A 10 16.27 -27.08 17.15
CA ASN A 10 16.93 -28.20 16.48
C ASN A 10 17.82 -27.85 15.27
N ASN A 11 18.33 -26.61 15.17
CA ASN A 11 19.12 -26.07 14.05
C ASN A 11 18.42 -26.03 12.67
N ARG A 12 17.16 -26.44 12.53
CA ARG A 12 16.39 -26.25 11.29
C ARG A 12 16.02 -24.77 11.12
N LYS A 13 15.85 -24.32 9.88
CA LYS A 13 15.37 -22.97 9.59
C LYS A 13 13.98 -23.05 8.98
N VAL A 14 13.03 -22.33 9.55
CA VAL A 14 11.69 -22.17 8.99
C VAL A 14 11.59 -20.78 8.39
N LEU A 15 11.07 -20.69 7.17
CA LEU A 15 10.78 -19.41 6.54
C LEU A 15 9.44 -18.93 7.10
N MET A 16 9.46 -17.82 7.85
CA MET A 16 8.26 -17.26 8.47
C MET A 16 8.04 -15.83 7.99
N GLU A 17 6.79 -15.41 7.90
CA GLU A 17 6.49 -14.00 7.71
C GLU A 17 7.03 -13.18 8.91
N ARG A 18 7.41 -11.94 8.65
CA ARG A 18 7.91 -11.09 9.72
C ARG A 18 6.77 -10.74 10.70
N PRO A 19 6.98 -10.83 12.02
CA PRO A 19 5.92 -10.57 13.00
C PRO A 19 5.31 -9.17 12.91
N ASP A 20 6.10 -8.16 12.53
CA ASP A 20 5.61 -6.80 12.35
C ASP A 20 4.60 -6.69 11.19
N ILE A 21 4.80 -7.48 10.12
CA ILE A 21 3.87 -7.53 8.98
C ILE A 21 2.61 -8.28 9.37
N VAL A 22 2.72 -9.41 10.07
CA VAL A 22 1.57 -10.17 10.59
C VAL A 22 0.74 -9.31 11.54
N PHE A 23 1.39 -8.59 12.46
CA PHE A 23 0.72 -7.65 13.37
C PHE A 23 -0.05 -6.56 12.60
N TRP A 24 0.57 -5.98 11.57
CA TRP A 24 -0.06 -4.96 10.75
C TRP A 24 -1.25 -5.53 9.97
N ARG A 25 -1.11 -6.74 9.41
CA ARG A 25 -2.21 -7.48 8.77
C ARG A 25 -3.36 -7.73 9.74
N HIS A 26 -3.09 -8.18 10.96
CA HIS A 26 -4.12 -8.34 11.99
C HIS A 26 -4.84 -7.04 12.33
N ARG A 27 -4.12 -5.92 12.46
CA ARG A 27 -4.75 -4.62 12.68
C ARG A 27 -5.69 -4.25 11.52
N TYR A 28 -5.21 -4.38 10.29
CA TYR A 28 -6.01 -4.16 9.08
C TYR A 28 -7.28 -5.03 9.08
N LEU A 29 -7.13 -6.34 9.31
CA LEU A 29 -8.26 -7.28 9.29
C LEU A 29 -9.31 -6.95 10.37
N ARG A 30 -8.87 -6.54 11.57
CA ARG A 30 -9.78 -6.10 12.65
C ARG A 30 -10.57 -4.85 12.26
N GLU A 31 -9.88 -3.82 11.78
CA GLU A 31 -10.51 -2.56 11.37
C GLU A 31 -11.49 -2.78 10.21
N MET A 32 -11.07 -3.54 9.19
CA MET A 32 -11.91 -3.85 8.03
C MET A 32 -13.17 -4.60 8.43
N ARG A 33 -13.06 -5.61 9.30
CA ARG A 33 -14.22 -6.35 9.84
C ARG A 33 -15.17 -5.45 10.64
N CYS A 34 -14.64 -4.55 11.46
CA CYS A 34 -15.45 -3.59 12.20
C CYS A 34 -16.28 -2.70 11.26
N HIS A 35 -15.66 -2.16 10.20
CA HIS A 35 -16.37 -1.30 9.24
C HIS A 35 -17.38 -2.05 8.39
N ARG A 36 -17.05 -3.28 7.96
CA ARG A 36 -18.01 -4.16 7.26
C ARG A 36 -19.22 -4.46 8.13
N LYS A 37 -19.00 -4.80 9.40
CA LYS A 37 -20.08 -5.04 10.37
C LYS A 37 -20.94 -3.79 10.62
N ALA A 38 -20.33 -2.62 10.60
CA ALA A 38 -21.02 -1.33 10.69
C ALA A 38 -21.73 -0.92 9.39
N GLY A 39 -21.60 -1.69 8.30
CA GLY A 39 -22.22 -1.39 7.01
C GLY A 39 -21.63 -0.16 6.33
N ARG A 40 -20.40 0.23 6.66
CA ARG A 40 -19.78 1.42 6.07
C ARG A 40 -19.38 1.17 4.61
N PRO A 41 -19.57 2.13 3.69
CA PRO A 41 -19.08 2.00 2.32
C PRO A 41 -17.56 1.92 2.30
N ILE A 42 -17.01 0.86 1.69
CA ILE A 42 -15.56 0.69 1.52
C ILE A 42 -15.19 1.04 0.09
N VAL A 43 -14.30 2.01 -0.05
CA VAL A 43 -13.82 2.55 -1.32
C VAL A 43 -12.35 2.23 -1.45
N TYR A 44 -12.01 1.48 -2.49
CA TYR A 44 -10.64 1.08 -2.83
C TYR A 44 -10.06 2.10 -3.81
N ILE A 45 -8.87 2.58 -3.53
CA ILE A 45 -8.13 3.48 -4.43
C ILE A 45 -6.78 2.86 -4.78
N ASP A 46 -6.32 3.13 -5.98
CA ASP A 46 -5.00 2.72 -6.45
C ASP A 46 -4.63 3.42 -7.77
N GLU A 47 -3.34 3.36 -8.08
CA GLU A 47 -2.75 3.80 -9.33
C GLU A 47 -2.26 2.61 -10.18
N THR A 48 -2.65 2.59 -11.46
CA THR A 48 -2.05 1.67 -12.44
C THR A 48 -1.48 2.44 -13.62
N TRP A 49 -0.64 1.77 -14.40
CA TRP A 49 -0.25 2.21 -15.73
C TRP A 49 -0.78 1.26 -16.79
N VAL A 50 -1.09 1.82 -17.96
CA VAL A 50 -1.35 1.08 -19.21
C VAL A 50 -0.45 1.66 -20.28
N ASP A 51 0.08 0.81 -21.14
CA ASP A 51 1.02 1.24 -22.15
C ASP A 51 0.76 0.59 -23.51
N SER A 52 1.44 1.11 -24.52
CA SER A 52 1.27 0.64 -25.90
C SER A 52 1.66 -0.83 -26.11
N ASN A 53 2.34 -1.49 -25.18
CA ASN A 53 2.76 -2.88 -25.35
C ASN A 53 1.70 -3.88 -24.91
N LEU A 54 0.59 -3.39 -24.33
CA LEU A 54 -0.52 -4.18 -23.82
C LEU A 54 -1.33 -4.77 -24.98
N THR A 55 -0.76 -5.79 -25.59
CA THR A 55 -1.22 -6.44 -26.83
C THR A 55 -1.56 -7.90 -26.57
N PHE A 56 -2.58 -8.41 -27.26
CA PHE A 56 -2.92 -9.83 -27.19
C PHE A 56 -1.85 -10.68 -27.88
N LYS A 57 -0.96 -11.29 -27.10
CA LYS A 57 -0.03 -12.31 -27.60
C LYS A 57 -0.55 -13.70 -27.23
N LYS A 58 -1.17 -14.39 -28.19
CA LYS A 58 -1.03 -15.85 -28.27
C LYS A 58 0.25 -16.09 -29.08
N CYS A 59 1.30 -16.63 -28.45
CA CYS A 59 2.43 -17.17 -29.21
C CYS A 59 2.31 -18.69 -29.22
N TRP A 60 2.44 -19.28 -30.40
CA TRP A 60 2.84 -20.67 -30.51
C TRP A 60 4.34 -20.70 -30.28
N GLN A 61 4.79 -21.38 -29.24
CA GLN A 61 6.19 -21.48 -28.89
C GLN A 61 6.56 -22.96 -28.90
N ASP A 62 7.67 -23.27 -29.54
CA ASP A 62 8.25 -24.61 -29.53
C ASP A 62 8.83 -24.91 -28.13
N ASP A 63 8.68 -26.15 -27.66
CA ASP A 63 9.12 -26.60 -26.33
C ASP A 63 10.64 -26.40 -26.11
N THR A 64 11.41 -26.21 -27.18
CA THR A 64 12.86 -25.97 -27.14
C THR A 64 13.27 -24.51 -26.93
N VAL A 65 12.33 -23.55 -27.05
CA VAL A 65 12.65 -22.13 -26.92
C VAL A 65 12.40 -21.65 -25.49
N LEU A 66 13.45 -21.20 -24.81
CA LEU A 66 13.38 -20.69 -23.44
C LEU A 66 12.96 -19.21 -23.42
N GLY A 67 11.65 -18.97 -23.39
CA GLY A 67 11.03 -17.66 -23.14
C GLY A 67 11.19 -16.59 -24.23
N VAL A 68 10.09 -15.96 -24.65
CA VAL A 68 10.13 -14.73 -25.46
C VAL A 68 10.19 -13.53 -24.53
N THR A 69 11.39 -13.06 -24.19
CA THR A 69 11.57 -11.74 -23.57
C THR A 69 11.59 -10.67 -24.65
N ALA A 70 10.40 -10.19 -25.01
CA ALA A 70 10.33 -8.98 -25.82
C ALA A 70 10.77 -7.80 -24.93
N ASN A 71 11.92 -7.22 -25.23
CA ASN A 71 12.37 -5.97 -24.63
C ASN A 71 11.55 -4.82 -25.24
N VAL A 72 10.40 -4.51 -24.63
CA VAL A 72 9.45 -3.54 -25.20
C VAL A 72 9.44 -2.25 -24.38
N ASN A 73 10.28 -1.29 -24.76
CA ASN A 73 10.10 0.09 -24.33
C ASN A 73 8.87 0.68 -25.02
N SER A 74 7.82 0.99 -24.25
CA SER A 74 6.60 1.62 -24.78
C SER A 74 6.85 3.12 -25.04
N LYS A 75 6.43 3.63 -26.21
CA LYS A 75 6.43 5.07 -26.51
C LYS A 75 5.31 5.83 -25.79
N ASN A 76 4.20 5.17 -25.47
CA ASN A 76 3.01 5.80 -24.89
C ASN A 76 2.58 5.04 -23.63
N ARG A 77 2.69 5.69 -22.48
CA ARG A 77 2.22 5.19 -21.19
C ARG A 77 1.24 6.17 -20.57
N LEU A 78 0.07 5.68 -20.18
CA LEU A 78 -0.90 6.40 -19.37
C LEU A 78 -0.77 5.94 -17.93
N ILE A 79 -0.80 6.90 -17.01
CA ILE A 79 -1.02 6.68 -15.59
C ILE A 79 -2.51 6.90 -15.34
N VAL A 80 -3.10 5.98 -14.59
CA VAL A 80 -4.52 5.93 -14.28
C VAL A 80 -4.66 5.86 -12.77
N VAL A 81 -5.45 6.77 -12.20
CA VAL A 81 -5.83 6.78 -10.79
C VAL A 81 -7.35 6.70 -10.74
N HIS A 82 -7.88 5.84 -9.88
CA HIS A 82 -9.32 5.77 -9.69
C HIS A 82 -9.66 5.24 -8.31
N ALA A 83 -10.90 5.51 -7.90
CA ALA A 83 -11.57 4.90 -6.77
C ALA A 83 -12.75 4.03 -7.20
N GLY A 84 -13.06 2.97 -6.47
CA GLY A 84 -14.27 2.18 -6.69
C GLY A 84 -14.69 1.38 -5.46
N SER A 85 -15.92 0.88 -5.49
CA SER A 85 -16.49 0.05 -4.42
C SER A 85 -17.26 -1.13 -5.01
N SER A 86 -17.93 -1.92 -4.17
CA SER A 86 -18.82 -2.99 -4.63
C SER A 86 -19.92 -2.53 -5.59
N THR A 87 -20.24 -1.23 -5.66
CA THR A 87 -21.22 -0.68 -6.60
C THR A 87 -20.62 -0.26 -7.95
N GLY A 88 -19.32 -0.44 -8.16
CA GLY A 88 -18.62 -0.02 -9.36
C GLY A 88 -17.58 1.08 -9.12
N PHE A 89 -17.02 1.59 -10.22
CA PHE A 89 -16.15 2.76 -10.21
C PHE A 89 -16.88 4.00 -9.67
N LEU A 90 -16.18 4.80 -8.87
CA LEU A 90 -16.70 6.05 -8.33
C LEU A 90 -16.77 7.11 -9.43
N THR A 91 -17.98 7.46 -9.88
CA THR A 91 -18.19 8.44 -10.94
C THR A 91 -17.51 9.76 -10.60
N GLY A 92 -16.74 10.32 -11.54
CA GLY A 92 -16.00 11.58 -11.34
C GLY A 92 -14.60 11.42 -10.73
N ALA A 93 -14.24 10.23 -10.24
CA ALA A 93 -12.94 9.98 -9.61
C ALA A 93 -11.83 9.55 -10.60
N LEU A 94 -12.15 9.26 -11.86
CA LEU A 94 -11.15 8.84 -12.85
C LEU A 94 -10.18 10.00 -13.17
N LEU A 95 -8.88 9.71 -13.03
CA LEU A 95 -7.80 10.56 -13.52
C LEU A 95 -6.92 9.76 -14.47
N VAL A 96 -6.71 10.29 -15.67
CA VAL A 96 -5.83 9.70 -16.69
C VAL A 96 -4.90 10.78 -17.22
N TYR A 97 -3.61 10.52 -17.21
CA TYR A 97 -2.62 11.42 -17.80
C TYR A 97 -1.45 10.65 -18.41
N LYS A 98 -0.75 11.25 -19.37
CA LYS A 98 0.40 10.62 -20.01
C LYS A 98 1.62 10.74 -19.09
N ALA A 99 2.32 9.62 -18.89
CA ALA A 99 3.61 9.63 -18.22
C ALA A 99 4.58 10.55 -19.00
N SER A 100 5.43 11.28 -18.27
CA SER A 100 6.51 12.16 -18.78
C SER A 100 6.14 13.45 -19.52
N THR A 101 4.86 13.83 -19.61
CA THR A 101 4.48 15.19 -20.04
C THR A 101 4.72 16.21 -18.92
N LYS A 102 5.48 17.27 -19.22
CA LYS A 102 5.69 18.45 -18.34
C LYS A 102 4.63 19.55 -18.53
N SER A 103 3.61 19.31 -19.35
CA SER A 103 2.54 20.26 -19.66
C SER A 103 1.18 19.74 -19.14
N GLY A 104 0.36 20.65 -18.59
CA GLY A 104 -0.97 20.34 -18.04
C GLY A 104 -1.05 20.42 -16.51
N ASP A 105 -2.18 20.03 -15.94
CA ASP A 105 -2.47 20.16 -14.51
C ASP A 105 -1.90 19.03 -13.63
N TYR A 106 -1.46 17.95 -14.28
CA TYR A 106 -0.82 16.77 -13.69
C TYR A 106 0.46 16.47 -14.47
N HIS A 107 1.60 16.47 -13.78
CA HIS A 107 2.92 16.40 -14.41
C HIS A 107 3.67 15.12 -14.02
N GLY A 108 4.39 14.53 -14.98
CA GLY A 108 5.41 13.51 -14.70
C GLY A 108 4.86 12.17 -14.17
N GLN A 109 5.51 11.62 -13.14
CA GLN A 109 5.05 10.44 -12.39
C GLN A 109 4.17 10.86 -11.21
N MET A 110 3.49 9.91 -10.56
CA MET A 110 2.70 10.19 -9.36
C MET A 110 3.58 10.77 -8.24
N ASN A 111 3.11 11.82 -7.56
CA ASN A 111 3.79 12.48 -6.46
C ASN A 111 2.75 13.03 -5.46
N TYR A 112 3.22 13.53 -4.31
CA TYR A 112 2.35 14.02 -3.24
C TYR A 112 1.37 15.12 -3.69
N GLU A 113 1.82 16.10 -4.48
CA GLU A 113 0.93 17.20 -4.92
C GLU A 113 -0.14 16.70 -5.92
N ASN A 114 0.24 15.78 -6.81
CA ASN A 114 -0.70 15.15 -7.76
C ASN A 114 -1.77 14.35 -7.01
N ILE A 115 -1.39 13.50 -6.06
CA ILE A 115 -2.38 12.70 -5.31
C ILE A 115 -3.23 13.59 -4.40
N LYS A 116 -2.64 14.59 -3.75
CA LYS A 116 -3.39 15.55 -2.94
C LYS A 116 -4.45 16.27 -3.78
N LYS A 117 -4.09 16.75 -4.97
CA LYS A 117 -5.02 17.40 -5.91
C LYS A 117 -6.14 16.43 -6.31
N TRP A 118 -5.80 15.19 -6.66
CA TRP A 118 -6.79 14.17 -6.99
C TRP A 118 -7.74 13.87 -5.82
N VAL A 119 -7.21 13.74 -4.60
CA VAL A 119 -8.03 13.52 -3.40
C VAL A 119 -9.05 14.66 -3.22
N LEU A 120 -8.60 15.92 -3.32
CA LEU A 120 -9.45 17.09 -3.13
C LEU A 120 -10.48 17.30 -4.24
N GLU A 121 -10.10 17.11 -5.49
CA GLU A 121 -10.94 17.47 -6.65
C GLU A 121 -11.77 16.31 -7.22
N LYS A 122 -11.35 15.07 -6.96
CA LYS A 122 -11.88 13.87 -7.64
C LYS A 122 -12.37 12.80 -6.67
N LEU A 123 -11.66 12.56 -5.56
CA LEU A 123 -12.08 11.56 -4.58
C LEU A 123 -13.16 12.11 -3.65
N LEU A 124 -12.81 13.08 -2.80
CA LEU A 124 -13.66 13.59 -1.72
C LEU A 124 -15.04 14.07 -2.19
N PRO A 125 -15.17 14.85 -3.29
CA PRO A 125 -16.47 15.33 -3.74
C PRO A 125 -17.43 14.22 -4.18
N ASN A 126 -16.90 13.02 -4.50
CA ASN A 126 -17.67 11.90 -5.03
C ASN A 126 -17.85 10.77 -4.00
N LEU A 127 -17.23 10.84 -2.82
CA LEU A 127 -17.39 9.83 -1.78
C LEU A 127 -18.79 9.85 -1.17
N GLN A 128 -19.29 8.68 -0.80
CA GLN A 128 -20.48 8.59 0.03
C GLN A 128 -20.13 9.03 1.47
N PRO A 129 -21.06 9.65 2.21
CA PRO A 129 -20.83 10.04 3.60
C PRO A 129 -20.34 8.86 4.45
N ASN A 130 -19.43 9.12 5.39
CA ASN A 130 -18.86 8.11 6.30
C ASN A 130 -18.17 6.92 5.60
N SER A 131 -17.72 7.07 4.34
CA SER A 131 -16.92 6.06 3.64
C SER A 131 -15.60 5.73 4.35
N VAL A 132 -15.10 4.52 4.11
CA VAL A 132 -13.75 4.05 4.48
C VAL A 132 -12.92 3.93 3.20
N VAL A 133 -11.82 4.65 3.12
CA VAL A 133 -10.90 4.66 1.99
C VAL A 133 -9.76 3.68 2.27
N CYS A 134 -9.65 2.63 1.45
CA CYS A 134 -8.59 1.65 1.49
C CYS A 134 -7.49 1.99 0.47
N MET A 135 -6.25 2.13 0.93
CA MET A 135 -5.10 2.47 0.08
C MET A 135 -3.79 1.85 0.55
N ASP A 136 -2.77 1.85 -0.31
CA ASP A 136 -1.44 1.34 0.01
C ASP A 136 -0.58 2.35 0.81
N ASN A 137 0.72 2.05 0.94
CA ASN A 137 1.68 2.88 1.67
C ASN A 137 2.74 3.52 0.75
N ALA A 138 2.41 3.80 -0.52
CA ALA A 138 3.39 4.42 -1.41
C ALA A 138 3.94 5.73 -0.80
N PRO A 139 5.20 6.14 -1.10
CA PRO A 139 5.83 7.31 -0.49
C PRO A 139 5.01 8.60 -0.61
N TYR A 140 4.31 8.79 -1.74
CA TYR A 140 3.46 9.95 -1.95
C TYR A 140 2.15 9.91 -1.18
N HIS A 141 1.66 8.73 -0.79
CA HIS A 141 0.53 8.59 0.12
C HIS A 141 0.93 8.80 1.59
N THR A 142 2.20 8.52 1.94
CA THR A 142 2.72 8.51 3.32
C THR A 142 3.51 9.77 3.71
N THR A 143 3.23 10.90 3.04
CA THR A 143 3.83 12.19 3.42
C THR A 143 3.35 12.62 4.80
N VAL A 144 4.26 12.74 5.76
CA VAL A 144 3.97 13.07 7.16
C VAL A 144 3.64 14.55 7.31
N GLU A 145 2.59 14.87 8.09
CA GLU A 145 2.16 16.26 8.36
C GLU A 145 3.23 17.06 9.11
N ASN A 146 3.76 16.49 10.18
CA ASN A 146 4.76 17.10 11.07
C ASN A 146 5.95 16.13 11.28
N PRO A 147 6.87 16.02 10.30
CA PRO A 147 7.96 15.05 10.36
C PRO A 147 8.88 15.32 11.55
N THR A 148 9.11 14.30 12.37
CA THR A 148 10.00 14.39 13.53
C THR A 148 11.46 14.45 13.03
N PRO A 149 12.26 15.44 13.47
CA PRO A 149 13.67 15.52 13.07
C PRO A 149 14.46 14.30 13.52
N THR A 150 15.37 13.85 12.66
CA THR A 150 16.31 12.76 12.94
C THR A 150 17.55 13.26 13.69
N LYS A 151 18.35 12.34 14.27
CA LYS A 151 19.65 12.65 14.91
C LYS A 151 20.63 13.43 14.01
N TYR A 152 20.50 13.26 12.69
CA TYR A 152 21.33 13.93 11.68
C TYR A 152 20.78 15.30 11.24
N SER A 153 19.55 15.65 11.59
CA SER A 153 18.89 16.91 11.19
C SER A 153 19.67 18.14 11.63
N THR A 154 19.54 19.26 10.93
CA THR A 154 20.25 20.49 11.31
C THR A 154 19.72 21.04 12.63
N LYS A 155 20.56 21.80 13.35
CA LYS A 155 20.16 22.42 14.62
C LYS A 155 18.94 23.34 14.46
N LYS A 156 18.86 24.06 13.32
CA LYS A 156 17.73 24.91 12.97
C LYS A 156 16.44 24.10 12.88
N VAL A 157 16.44 23.00 12.12
CA VAL A 157 15.28 22.11 11.96
C VAL A 157 14.81 21.56 13.31
N MET A 158 15.75 21.15 14.18
CA MET A 158 15.41 20.67 15.53
C MET A 158 14.71 21.74 16.37
N ILE A 159 15.25 22.97 16.38
CA ILE A 159 14.67 24.09 17.13
C ILE A 159 13.32 24.51 16.57
N ASP A 160 13.19 24.62 15.25
CA ASP A 160 11.94 25.02 14.59
C ASP A 160 10.85 23.98 14.90
N TRP A 161 11.17 22.69 14.88
CA TRP A 161 10.24 21.64 15.26
C TRP A 161 9.82 21.74 16.74
N LEU A 162 10.76 21.90 17.67
CA LEU A 162 10.45 22.05 19.09
C LEU A 162 9.53 23.25 19.34
N LYS A 163 9.80 24.39 18.71
CA LYS A 163 8.96 25.59 18.78
C LYS A 163 7.56 25.36 18.21
N ASN A 164 7.46 24.74 17.04
CA ASN A 164 6.18 24.44 16.39
C ASN A 164 5.32 23.49 17.24
N ASN A 165 5.95 22.56 17.96
CA ASN A 165 5.29 21.65 18.89
C ASN A 165 5.15 22.24 20.31
N ARG A 166 5.47 23.52 20.51
CA ARG A 166 5.39 24.24 21.79
C ARG A 166 6.20 23.60 22.92
N ILE A 167 7.32 22.98 22.58
CA ILE A 167 8.27 22.38 23.53
C ILE A 167 9.36 23.42 23.84
N PRO A 168 9.57 23.80 25.11
CA PRO A 168 10.62 24.74 25.48
C PRO A 168 12.02 24.26 25.08
N CYS A 169 12.80 25.12 24.42
CA CYS A 169 14.19 24.84 24.07
C CYS A 169 15.01 26.14 24.00
N ASP A 170 16.31 26.07 24.34
CA ASP A 170 17.24 27.19 24.21
C ASP A 170 18.08 27.05 22.92
N GLN A 171 18.24 28.16 22.18
CA GLN A 171 19.10 28.25 21.00
C GLN A 171 20.56 27.88 21.30
N LYS A 172 21.02 27.97 22.54
CA LYS A 172 22.38 27.60 22.98
C LYS A 172 22.59 26.09 23.12
N MET A 173 21.51 25.31 23.30
CA MET A 173 21.58 23.85 23.48
C MET A 173 22.35 23.16 22.35
N ARG A 174 23.08 22.11 22.68
CA ARG A 174 23.77 21.26 21.69
C ARG A 174 22.76 20.41 20.94
N LYS A 175 23.14 19.91 19.75
CA LYS A 175 22.27 19.04 18.94
C LYS A 175 21.82 17.79 19.71
N ALA A 176 22.69 17.21 20.53
CA ALA A 176 22.37 16.04 21.34
C ALA A 176 21.26 16.33 22.37
N GLU A 177 21.33 17.47 23.07
CA GLU A 177 20.30 17.90 24.02
C GLU A 177 18.96 18.16 23.32
N LEU A 178 19.00 18.88 22.19
CA LEU A 178 17.81 19.13 21.37
C LEU A 178 17.18 17.83 20.87
N PHE A 179 18.00 16.87 20.41
CA PHE A 179 17.50 15.59 19.94
C PHE A 179 16.91 14.75 21.08
N SER A 180 17.52 14.75 22.27
CA SER A 180 16.95 14.08 23.45
C SER A 180 15.57 14.63 23.83
N LEU A 181 15.37 15.96 23.74
CA LEU A 181 14.05 16.58 23.91
C LEU A 181 13.06 16.14 22.82
N ILE A 182 13.50 16.09 21.57
CA ILE A 182 12.66 15.65 20.44
C ILE A 182 12.23 14.20 20.63
N ASP A 183 13.15 13.31 20.95
CA ASP A 183 12.87 11.88 21.11
C ASP A 183 11.92 11.61 22.29
N SER A 184 12.08 12.36 23.39
CA SER A 184 11.18 12.28 24.56
C SER A 184 9.77 12.79 24.27
N ASN A 185 9.59 13.65 23.26
CA ASN A 185 8.32 14.28 22.90
C ASN A 185 7.81 13.87 21.52
N ARG A 186 8.39 12.83 20.91
CA ARG A 186 8.00 12.42 19.56
C ARG A 186 6.54 11.92 19.56
N PRO A 187 5.75 12.24 18.52
CA PRO A 187 4.40 11.71 18.41
C PRO A 187 4.39 10.18 18.41
N LYS A 188 3.53 9.58 19.23
CA LYS A 188 3.34 8.11 19.27
C LYS A 188 2.66 7.57 18.00
N LYS A 189 1.83 8.40 17.36
CA LYS A 189 1.14 8.07 16.11
C LYS A 189 1.65 9.00 15.02
N ILE A 190 2.07 8.41 13.90
CA ILE A 190 2.39 9.15 12.68
C ILE A 190 1.07 9.57 12.02
N VAL A 191 0.97 10.84 11.67
CA VAL A 191 -0.18 11.39 10.95
C VAL A 191 0.25 11.75 9.53
N TYR A 192 -0.39 11.12 8.55
CA TYR A 192 -0.17 11.39 7.15
C TYR A 192 -1.10 12.51 6.66
N LYS A 193 -0.59 13.36 5.77
CA LYS A 193 -1.34 14.52 5.26
C LYS A 193 -2.62 14.10 4.52
N ILE A 194 -2.54 13.04 3.72
CA ILE A 194 -3.70 12.51 2.98
C ILE A 194 -4.75 11.95 3.94
N ASP A 195 -4.34 11.21 4.97
CA ASP A 195 -5.26 10.66 5.99
C ASP A 195 -6.01 11.80 6.69
N ASN A 196 -5.29 12.84 7.10
CA ASN A 196 -5.87 14.03 7.74
C ASN A 196 -6.86 14.77 6.81
N LEU A 197 -6.61 14.81 5.50
CA LEU A 197 -7.55 15.42 4.54
C LEU A 197 -8.84 14.61 4.44
N ILE A 198 -8.73 13.28 4.39
CA ILE A 198 -9.88 12.37 4.30
C ILE A 198 -10.68 12.36 5.61
N GLU A 199 -10.00 12.31 6.75
CA GLU A 199 -10.61 12.31 8.09
C GLU A 199 -11.36 13.61 8.40
N LYS A 200 -10.85 14.76 7.94
CA LYS A 200 -11.51 16.07 8.12
C LYS A 200 -12.87 16.18 7.44
N GLU A 201 -13.06 15.46 6.34
CA GLU A 201 -14.34 15.40 5.62
C GLU A 201 -15.29 14.30 6.19
N GLY A 202 -14.95 13.69 7.34
CA GLY A 202 -15.78 12.70 8.00
C GLY A 202 -15.65 11.28 7.46
N HIS A 203 -14.59 11.00 6.70
CA HIS A 203 -14.27 9.66 6.22
C HIS A 203 -13.19 9.01 7.10
N GLU A 204 -12.90 7.72 6.87
CA GLU A 204 -11.79 7.04 7.55
C GLU A 204 -10.84 6.44 6.53
N VAL A 205 -9.56 6.33 6.90
CA VAL A 205 -8.55 5.66 6.08
C VAL A 205 -8.16 4.33 6.70
N ILE A 206 -8.11 3.30 5.87
CA ILE A 206 -7.41 2.05 6.17
C ILE A 206 -6.24 1.87 5.22
N ARG A 207 -5.09 1.56 5.81
CA ARG A 207 -3.83 1.33 5.09
C ARG A 207 -3.58 -0.17 4.96
N LEU A 208 -3.34 -0.64 3.74
CA LEU A 208 -3.00 -2.03 3.47
C LEU A 208 -1.73 -2.43 4.24
N PRO A 209 -1.61 -3.69 4.69
CA PRO A 209 -0.35 -4.18 5.20
C PRO A 209 0.68 -4.27 4.06
N PRO A 210 1.98 -4.04 4.32
CA PRO A 210 3.02 -4.18 3.30
C PRO A 210 2.96 -5.53 2.60
N TYR A 211 3.14 -5.54 1.29
CA TYR A 211 3.13 -6.74 0.42
C TYR A 211 1.78 -7.48 0.28
N HIS A 212 0.67 -6.84 0.64
CA HIS A 212 -0.68 -7.41 0.55
C HIS A 212 -1.60 -6.60 -0.38
N CYS A 213 -1.15 -6.38 -1.62
CA CYS A 213 -2.00 -5.73 -2.63
C CYS A 213 -3.23 -6.58 -3.01
N ASP A 214 -3.20 -7.88 -2.76
CA ASP A 214 -4.32 -8.80 -2.91
C ASP A 214 -5.50 -8.51 -1.96
N LEU A 215 -5.27 -7.71 -0.91
CA LEU A 215 -6.34 -7.18 -0.05
C LEU A 215 -6.98 -5.89 -0.62
N ASN A 216 -6.52 -5.40 -1.79
CA ASN A 216 -7.08 -4.24 -2.46
C ASN A 216 -7.93 -4.65 -3.67
N ALA A 217 -9.25 -4.50 -3.60
CA ALA A 217 -10.16 -5.03 -4.63
C ALA A 217 -9.93 -4.40 -6.02
N ILE A 218 -9.44 -3.16 -6.07
CA ILE A 218 -9.19 -2.45 -7.32
C ILE A 218 -8.04 -3.07 -8.14
N GLU A 219 -7.13 -3.83 -7.52
CA GLU A 219 -6.05 -4.53 -8.23
C GLU A 219 -6.58 -5.62 -9.17
N PHE A 220 -7.63 -6.32 -8.74
CA PHE A 220 -8.34 -7.28 -9.58
C PHE A 220 -9.13 -6.59 -10.68
N VAL A 221 -9.69 -5.42 -10.39
CA VAL A 221 -10.37 -4.58 -11.39
C VAL A 221 -9.37 -4.08 -12.44
N TRP A 222 -8.16 -3.68 -12.05
CA TRP A 222 -7.09 -3.34 -12.98
C TRP A 222 -6.70 -4.49 -13.89
N SER A 223 -6.71 -5.71 -13.35
CA SER A 223 -6.51 -6.91 -14.16
C SER A 223 -7.62 -7.07 -15.21
N SER A 224 -8.89 -6.83 -14.84
CA SER A 224 -10.02 -6.82 -15.78
C SER A 224 -9.91 -5.72 -16.84
N VAL A 225 -9.59 -4.48 -16.44
CA VAL A 225 -9.39 -3.35 -17.37
C VAL A 225 -8.29 -3.67 -18.38
N LYS A 226 -7.13 -4.14 -17.89
CA LYS A 226 -5.99 -4.52 -18.76
C LYS A 226 -6.37 -5.67 -19.69
N ARG A 227 -7.13 -6.66 -19.22
CA ARG A 227 -7.62 -7.76 -20.05
C ARG A 227 -8.49 -7.24 -21.20
N ILE A 228 -9.46 -6.36 -20.92
CA ILE A 228 -10.35 -5.78 -21.94
C ILE A 228 -9.54 -4.98 -22.98
N ILE A 229 -8.59 -4.15 -22.52
CA ILE A 229 -7.70 -3.40 -23.42
C ILE A 229 -6.91 -4.37 -24.33
N LYS A 230 -6.34 -5.43 -23.74
CA LYS A 230 -5.55 -6.44 -24.46
C LYS A 230 -6.39 -7.12 -25.55
N GLU A 231 -7.60 -7.56 -25.22
CA GLU A 231 -8.53 -8.26 -26.12
C GLU A 231 -8.98 -7.35 -27.29
N ARG A 232 -9.10 -6.04 -27.06
CA ARG A 232 -9.57 -5.07 -28.06
C ARG A 232 -8.46 -4.40 -28.86
N ASN A 233 -7.22 -4.47 -28.40
CA ASN A 233 -6.06 -3.97 -29.11
C ASN A 233 -5.65 -4.90 -30.27
N VAL A 234 -6.50 -4.96 -31.30
CA VAL A 234 -6.33 -5.86 -32.46
C VAL A 234 -5.65 -5.19 -33.66
N THR A 235 -5.63 -3.85 -33.71
CA THR A 235 -5.16 -3.09 -34.87
C THR A 235 -3.66 -2.88 -34.92
N GLY A 236 -2.96 -3.05 -33.78
CA GLY A 236 -1.55 -2.70 -33.65
C GLY A 236 -1.28 -1.18 -33.76
N ASP A 237 -2.32 -0.35 -33.88
CA ASP A 237 -2.20 1.11 -33.76
C ASP A 237 -2.08 1.49 -32.30
N LEU A 238 -0.91 2.00 -31.95
CA LEU A 238 -0.51 2.32 -30.58
C LEU A 238 -0.40 3.83 -30.36
N SER A 239 -1.16 4.59 -31.15
CA SER A 239 -1.37 6.02 -30.92
C SER A 239 -1.88 6.27 -29.50
N LEU A 240 -1.52 7.42 -28.95
CA LEU A 240 -1.96 7.81 -27.60
C LEU A 240 -3.49 7.91 -27.52
N ASP A 241 -4.12 8.35 -28.61
CA ASP A 241 -5.57 8.53 -28.68
C ASP A 241 -6.30 7.19 -28.72
N ASN A 242 -5.77 6.20 -29.46
CA ASN A 242 -6.32 4.85 -29.43
C ASN A 242 -6.19 4.23 -28.03
N LEU A 243 -5.03 4.38 -27.37
CA LEU A 243 -4.83 3.88 -26.01
C LEU A 243 -5.80 4.54 -25.00
N LYS A 244 -6.05 5.85 -25.12
CA LYS A 244 -7.05 6.55 -24.30
C LYS A 244 -8.47 6.04 -24.56
N SER A 245 -8.84 5.85 -25.82
CA SER A 245 -10.16 5.34 -26.22
C SER A 245 -10.41 3.92 -25.70
N LEU A 246 -9.42 3.04 -25.84
CA LEU A 246 -9.48 1.67 -25.31
C LEU A 246 -9.59 1.65 -23.79
N LEU A 247 -8.81 2.50 -23.09
CA LEU A 247 -8.91 2.62 -21.65
C LEU A 247 -10.30 3.11 -21.22
N GLN A 248 -10.84 4.16 -21.85
CA GLN A 248 -12.19 4.66 -21.54
C GLN A 248 -13.27 3.59 -21.74
N THR A 249 -13.15 2.84 -22.84
CA THR A 249 -14.03 1.71 -23.14
C THR A 249 -13.94 0.64 -22.05
N ALA A 250 -12.72 0.24 -21.67
CA ALA A 250 -12.50 -0.76 -20.63
C ALA A 250 -13.03 -0.34 -19.25
N ILE A 251 -12.84 0.92 -18.85
CA ILE A 251 -13.40 1.46 -17.60
C ILE A 251 -14.93 1.41 -17.60
N THR A 252 -15.56 1.69 -18.75
CA THR A 252 -17.02 1.67 -18.91
C THR A 252 -17.60 0.25 -18.89
N GLU A 253 -16.83 -0.72 -19.39
CA GLU A 253 -17.27 -2.11 -19.51
C GLU A 253 -17.14 -2.93 -18.24
N VAL A 254 -16.22 -2.55 -17.33
CA VAL A 254 -16.18 -3.18 -16.01
C VAL A 254 -17.46 -2.85 -15.26
N THR A 255 -18.27 -3.87 -15.04
CA THR A 255 -19.59 -3.73 -14.43
C THR A 255 -19.52 -3.62 -12.90
N SER A 256 -20.59 -3.11 -12.29
CA SER A 256 -20.78 -3.15 -10.84
C SER A 256 -20.82 -4.58 -10.29
N ALA A 257 -21.37 -5.54 -11.05
CA ALA A 257 -21.40 -6.95 -10.67
C ALA A 257 -19.99 -7.56 -10.60
N GLU A 258 -19.10 -7.19 -11.53
CA GLU A 258 -17.69 -7.61 -11.51
C GLU A 258 -16.94 -6.97 -10.34
N TRP A 259 -17.16 -5.69 -10.07
CA TRP A 259 -16.66 -5.01 -8.86
C TRP A 259 -17.10 -5.71 -7.57
N ALA A 260 -18.39 -6.01 -7.43
CA ALA A 260 -18.94 -6.72 -6.27
C ALA A 260 -18.30 -8.12 -6.11
N ALA A 261 -18.06 -8.82 -7.21
CA ALA A 261 -17.40 -10.12 -7.18
C ALA A 261 -15.95 -10.03 -6.67
N HIS A 262 -15.19 -9.03 -7.11
CA HIS A 262 -13.83 -8.76 -6.64
C HIS A 262 -13.79 -8.35 -5.16
N CYS A 263 -14.70 -7.48 -4.71
CA CYS A 263 -14.82 -7.14 -3.29
C CYS A 263 -15.13 -8.38 -2.44
N LYS A 264 -16.02 -9.28 -2.91
CA LYS A 264 -16.33 -10.54 -2.22
C LYS A 264 -15.15 -11.51 -2.23
N HIS A 265 -14.32 -11.50 -3.28
CA HIS A 265 -13.09 -12.28 -3.32
C HIS A 265 -12.09 -11.79 -2.26
N VAL A 266 -11.88 -10.47 -2.17
CA VAL A 266 -11.04 -9.86 -1.13
C VAL A 266 -11.55 -10.18 0.27
N GLU A 267 -12.85 -10.12 0.53
CA GLU A 267 -13.42 -10.50 1.82
C GLU A 267 -13.14 -11.97 2.18
N LYS A 268 -13.13 -12.88 1.18
CA LYS A 268 -12.71 -14.26 1.41
C LYS A 268 -11.22 -14.37 1.71
N LEU A 269 -10.38 -13.59 1.05
CA LEU A 269 -8.94 -13.54 1.35
C LEU A 269 -8.70 -13.02 2.77
N GLU A 270 -9.39 -11.95 3.17
CA GLU A 270 -9.34 -11.40 4.53
C GLU A 270 -9.64 -12.49 5.58
N ASN A 271 -10.68 -13.30 5.37
CA ASN A 271 -11.04 -14.39 6.27
C ASN A 271 -10.01 -15.53 6.26
N ASN A 272 -9.47 -15.87 5.09
CA ASN A 272 -8.44 -16.89 4.95
C ASN A 272 -7.16 -16.50 5.70
N TYR A 273 -6.72 -15.24 5.58
CA TYR A 273 -5.59 -14.72 6.36
C TYR A 273 -5.86 -14.80 7.86
N TRP A 274 -7.04 -14.40 8.31
CA TRP A 274 -7.41 -14.48 9.72
C TRP A 274 -7.34 -15.90 10.28
N GLU A 275 -7.88 -16.88 9.54
CA GLU A 275 -7.88 -18.29 9.96
C GLU A 275 -6.47 -18.87 9.97
N LYS A 276 -5.68 -18.62 8.91
CA LYS A 276 -4.30 -19.11 8.81
C LYS A 276 -3.39 -18.53 9.87
N ASP A 277 -3.53 -17.24 10.15
CA ASP A 277 -2.67 -16.58 11.15
C ASP A 277 -2.95 -17.14 12.55
N GLY A 278 -4.21 -17.42 12.89
CA GLY A 278 -4.56 -18.10 14.13
C GLY A 278 -3.99 -19.53 14.23
N LEU A 279 -4.14 -20.33 13.17
CA LEU A 279 -3.57 -21.68 13.14
C LEU A 279 -2.04 -21.69 13.23
N LEU A 280 -1.37 -20.70 12.63
CA LEU A 280 0.09 -20.58 12.70
C LEU A 280 0.56 -20.22 14.11
N GLU A 281 -0.19 -19.37 14.82
CA GLU A 281 0.07 -19.04 16.24
C GLU A 281 -0.02 -20.30 17.11
N ASP A 282 -1.12 -21.06 17.00
CA ASP A 282 -1.31 -22.32 17.72
C ASP A 282 -0.19 -23.34 17.42
N LEU A 283 0.19 -23.48 16.14
CA LEU A 283 1.25 -24.41 15.72
C LEU A 283 2.63 -23.99 16.24
N VAL A 284 2.93 -22.68 16.27
CA VAL A 284 4.19 -22.18 16.80
C VAL A 284 4.27 -22.45 18.30
N ASP A 285 3.18 -22.24 19.03
CA ASP A 285 3.11 -22.54 20.46
C ASP A 285 3.26 -24.05 20.71
N GLU A 286 2.58 -24.91 19.96
CA GLU A 286 2.71 -26.37 20.08
C GLU A 286 4.14 -26.84 19.80
N LEU A 287 4.78 -26.33 18.73
CA LEU A 287 6.18 -26.65 18.41
C LEU A 287 7.16 -26.15 19.49
N SER A 288 6.82 -25.07 20.19
CA SER A 288 7.58 -24.58 21.35
C SER A 288 7.40 -25.49 22.57
N PHE A 289 6.16 -25.92 22.88
CA PHE A 289 5.85 -26.79 24.02
C PHE A 289 6.39 -28.22 23.89
N GLN A 290 6.39 -28.82 22.69
CA GLN A 290 6.89 -30.19 22.46
C GLN A 290 8.41 -30.33 22.67
N ILE A 291 9.14 -29.21 22.77
CA ILE A 291 10.59 -29.17 22.97
C ILE A 291 10.93 -29.04 24.46
N ASP A 292 10.17 -28.26 25.24
CA ASP A 292 10.35 -28.14 26.71
C ASP A 292 10.14 -29.47 27.45
N THR A 293 9.41 -30.42 26.88
CA THR A 293 9.24 -31.76 27.47
C THR A 293 10.35 -32.75 27.14
N ASN A 294 11.32 -32.40 26.28
CA ASN A 294 12.32 -33.33 25.75
C ASN A 294 13.78 -32.97 26.03
N ASP A 295 14.09 -31.89 26.74
CA ASP A 295 15.46 -31.59 27.17
C ASP A 295 15.54 -31.32 28.69
N ASP A 296 15.93 -32.37 29.42
CA ASP A 296 16.72 -32.25 30.65
C ASP A 296 18.14 -31.83 30.24
N SER A 297 18.55 -30.59 30.58
CA SER A 297 19.95 -30.11 30.78
C SER A 297 20.25 -28.72 30.15
N ASP A 298 20.34 -27.72 31.03
CA ASP A 298 21.23 -26.54 31.04
C ASP A 298 21.55 -25.77 29.73
N SER A 299 21.09 -24.53 29.62
CA SER A 299 21.87 -23.35 30.08
C SER A 299 21.15 -22.04 29.69
N GLU A 300 21.08 -21.14 30.67
CA GLU A 300 20.55 -19.79 30.53
C GLU A 300 21.45 -18.94 29.63
N GLU A 301 20.91 -18.43 28.52
CA GLU A 301 21.35 -17.15 27.95
C GLU A 301 20.12 -16.30 27.64
N THR A 302 19.79 -15.42 28.57
CA THR A 302 18.86 -14.31 28.36
C THR A 302 19.51 -13.31 27.41
N GLU A 303 19.27 -13.44 26.10
CA GLU A 303 19.47 -12.33 25.17
C GLU A 303 18.32 -11.33 25.34
N THR A 304 18.61 -10.23 26.02
CA THR A 304 17.75 -9.06 26.12
C THR A 304 17.37 -8.56 24.73
N CYS A 305 16.08 -8.51 24.45
CA CYS A 305 15.51 -7.90 23.26
C CYS A 305 15.71 -6.38 23.30
N GLU A 306 16.81 -5.89 22.73
CA GLU A 306 16.90 -4.49 22.33
C GLU A 306 15.94 -4.25 21.17
N SER A 307 14.95 -3.39 21.43
CA SER A 307 13.96 -2.95 20.48
C SER A 307 14.59 -1.97 19.49
N ASP A 308 15.23 -2.48 18.44
CA ASP A 308 15.65 -1.68 17.30
C ASP A 308 14.45 -1.40 16.38
N LEU A 309 13.68 -0.38 16.76
CA LEU A 309 12.88 0.44 15.85
C LEU A 309 13.83 1.37 15.06
N GLU A 310 14.73 0.81 14.25
CA GLU A 310 15.49 1.59 13.27
C GLU A 310 14.96 1.33 11.84
N ASP A 311 14.44 2.42 11.28
CA ASP A 311 14.52 2.82 9.88
C ASP A 311 13.94 1.89 8.81
N PHE A 312 12.65 2.14 8.52
CA PHE A 312 12.08 1.95 7.19
C PHE A 312 12.86 2.81 6.16
N LYS A 313 13.97 2.27 5.64
CA LYS A 313 14.52 2.69 4.36
C LYS A 313 13.77 1.98 3.23
N MET A 314 13.04 2.79 2.48
CA MET A 314 12.51 2.49 1.15
C MET A 314 13.62 1.94 0.26
N LEU A 315 13.36 0.80 -0.39
CA LEU A 315 14.18 0.31 -1.50
C LEU A 315 13.81 1.09 -2.76
N GLU A 316 14.84 1.47 -3.49
CA GLU A 316 14.83 2.07 -4.84
C GLU A 316 14.03 1.25 -5.86
#